data_AF-A0A3M1EDZ5-F1
#
_entry.id   AF-A0A3M1EDZ5-F1
#
_cell.length_a   1.000
_cell.length_b   1.000
_cell.length_c   1.000
_cell.angle_alpha   90.00
_cell.angle_beta   90.00
_cell.angle_gamma   90.00
#
_symmetry.space_group_name_H-M   'P 1'
#
loop_
_entity.id
_entity.type
_entity.pdbx_description
1 polymer ?
#
loop_
_entity_poly.entity_id
_entity_poly.type
_entity_poly.pdbx_seq_one_letter_code
_entity_poly.pdbx_strand_id
1 'polypeptide(L)'
;MEMTPWFELAFVSLFHIIGAGAVGNAVYRLWLAARGEEGGTVFVAIFFLIWGTLFGCGPLAIGFDPQRPVWFLPAQVTIWSVAFIVAAFFQRRLLAWARPLFSIQTGLIVLGGVFMLAGVIAGSVALKNEGALLTALLVGAVFGMIGFGIFLLGLVQLLRKFRA
;
A
#
# COMPACT_ATOMS: atom_id res chain seq x y z
N MET A 1 -4.16 -25.20 3.51
CA MET A 1 -5.32 -24.30 3.63
C MET A 1 -5.14 -23.29 2.51
N GLU A 2 -5.86 -23.48 1.41
CA GLU A 2 -5.79 -22.57 0.27
C GLU A 2 -6.24 -21.17 0.73
N MET A 3 -5.58 -20.10 0.26
CA MET A 3 -6.09 -18.76 0.52
C MET A 3 -7.43 -18.65 -0.18
N THR A 4 -8.46 -18.28 0.58
CA THR A 4 -9.74 -17.96 -0.04
C THR A 4 -9.54 -16.75 -0.97
N PRO A 5 -10.25 -16.69 -2.11
CA PRO A 5 -10.20 -15.52 -2.99
C PRO A 5 -10.50 -14.21 -2.24
N TRP A 6 -11.29 -14.25 -1.17
CA TRP A 6 -11.56 -13.08 -0.33
C TRP A 6 -10.34 -12.61 0.46
N PHE A 7 -9.58 -13.52 1.05
CA PHE A 7 -8.35 -13.17 1.76
C PHE A 7 -7.32 -12.58 0.80
N GLU A 8 -7.14 -13.20 -0.36
CA GLU A 8 -6.20 -12.72 -1.35
C GLU A 8 -6.61 -11.35 -1.89
N LEU A 9 -7.90 -11.14 -2.18
CA LEU A 9 -8.43 -9.83 -2.56
C LEU A 9 -8.10 -8.80 -1.47
N ALA A 10 -8.36 -9.11 -0.20
CA ALA A 10 -8.08 -8.20 0.91
C ALA A 10 -6.59 -7.86 1.03
N PHE A 11 -5.71 -8.85 0.85
CA PHE A 11 -4.27 -8.67 0.86
C PHE A 11 -3.81 -7.77 -0.31
N VAL A 12 -4.20 -8.09 -1.56
CA VAL A 12 -3.80 -7.29 -2.73
C VAL A 12 -4.41 -5.89 -2.71
N SER A 13 -5.56 -5.70 -2.04
CA SER A 13 -6.20 -4.40 -1.90
C SER A 13 -5.34 -3.38 -1.16
N LEU A 14 -4.47 -3.81 -0.25
CA LEU A 14 -3.52 -2.91 0.43
C LEU A 14 -2.58 -2.23 -0.58
N PHE A 15 -2.10 -3.00 -1.56
CA PHE A 15 -1.24 -2.52 -2.63
C PHE A 15 -1.99 -1.58 -3.56
N HIS A 16 -3.21 -1.95 -3.94
CA HIS A 16 -4.09 -1.10 -4.76
C HIS A 16 -4.33 0.25 -4.08
N ILE A 17 -4.70 0.26 -2.80
CA ILE A 17 -5.00 1.48 -2.06
C ILE A 17 -3.75 2.37 -1.90
N ILE A 18 -2.61 1.79 -1.53
CA ILE A 18 -1.36 2.55 -1.33
C ILE A 18 -0.83 3.07 -2.67
N GLY A 19 -0.79 2.21 -3.69
CA GLY A 19 -0.31 2.57 -5.02
C GLY A 19 -1.20 3.62 -5.69
N ALA A 20 -2.52 3.43 -5.65
CA ALA A 20 -3.47 4.41 -6.14
C ALA A 20 -3.41 5.73 -5.36
N GLY A 21 -3.19 5.67 -4.04
CA GLY A 21 -2.92 6.83 -3.20
C GLY A 21 -1.69 7.61 -3.64
N ALA A 22 -0.59 6.91 -3.92
CA ALA A 22 0.64 7.50 -4.45
C ALA A 22 0.42 8.15 -5.82
N VAL A 23 -0.25 7.47 -6.74
CA VAL A 23 -0.57 8.01 -8.09
C VAL A 23 -1.51 9.21 -7.98
N GLY A 24 -2.54 9.15 -7.13
CA GLY A 24 -3.45 10.27 -6.90
C GLY A 24 -2.73 11.50 -6.34
N ASN A 25 -1.84 11.30 -5.36
CA ASN A 25 -0.98 12.37 -4.84
C ASN A 25 0.00 12.92 -5.89
N ALA A 26 0.52 12.08 -6.79
CA ALA A 26 1.34 12.52 -7.91
C ALA A 26 0.55 13.43 -8.86
N VAL A 27 -0.65 13.01 -9.27
CA VAL A 27 -1.55 13.81 -10.13
C VAL A 27 -1.88 15.13 -9.48
N TYR A 28 -2.24 15.12 -8.19
CA TYR A 28 -2.51 16.34 -7.43
C TYR A 28 -1.29 17.29 -7.37
N ARG A 29 -0.08 16.75 -7.19
CA ARG A 29 1.15 17.56 -7.18
C ARG A 29 1.50 18.13 -8.55
N LEU A 30 1.33 17.36 -9.62
CA LEU A 30 1.50 17.85 -11.00
C LEU A 30 0.49 18.95 -11.31
N TRP A 31 -0.75 18.80 -10.84
CA TRP A 31 -1.77 19.83 -10.95
C TRP A 31 -1.37 21.13 -10.24
N LEU A 32 -0.87 21.06 -9.00
CA LEU A 32 -0.34 22.23 -8.29
C LEU A 32 0.84 22.86 -9.03
N ALA A 33 1.77 22.04 -9.53
CA ALA A 33 2.94 22.49 -10.28
C ALA A 33 2.54 23.25 -11.56
N ALA A 34 1.57 22.72 -12.31
CA ALA A 34 1.06 23.34 -13.53
C ALA A 34 0.38 24.69 -13.25
N ARG A 35 -0.12 24.91 -12.03
CA ARG A 35 -0.70 26.18 -11.58
C ARG A 35 0.32 27.13 -10.93
N GLY A 36 1.58 26.74 -10.83
CA GLY A 36 2.60 27.50 -10.11
C GLY A 36 2.37 27.60 -8.60
N GLU A 37 1.59 26.69 -8.00
CA GLU A 37 1.34 26.65 -6.57
C GLU A 37 2.50 25.98 -5.80
N GLU A 38 2.81 26.49 -4.61
CA GLU A 38 3.83 25.91 -3.73
C GLU A 38 3.51 24.45 -3.36
N GLY A 39 4.52 23.56 -3.42
CA GLY A 39 4.38 22.13 -3.11
C GLY A 39 4.25 21.20 -4.34
N GLY A 40 4.19 21.74 -5.55
CA GLY A 40 4.17 21.02 -6.82
C GLY A 40 5.54 20.57 -7.33
N THR A 41 6.28 19.76 -6.57
CA THR A 41 7.58 19.24 -7.06
C THR A 41 7.38 18.15 -8.12
N VAL A 42 7.64 18.48 -9.39
CA VAL A 42 7.48 17.59 -10.56
C VAL A 42 8.27 16.28 -10.40
N PHE A 43 9.52 16.34 -9.94
CA PHE A 43 10.35 15.14 -9.75
C PHE A 43 9.73 14.14 -8.76
N VAL A 44 9.29 14.64 -7.60
CA VAL A 44 8.62 13.81 -6.58
C VAL A 44 7.32 13.23 -7.11
N ALA A 45 6.57 13.99 -7.91
CA ALA A 45 5.36 13.51 -8.52
C ALA A 45 5.64 12.40 -9.56
N ILE A 46 6.66 12.55 -10.40
CA ILE A 46 7.08 11.50 -11.35
C ILE A 46 7.47 10.21 -10.59
N PHE A 47 8.25 10.33 -9.51
CA PHE A 47 8.60 9.18 -8.68
C PHE A 47 7.35 8.46 -8.16
N PHE A 48 6.41 9.19 -7.54
CA PHE A 48 5.17 8.59 -7.01
C PHE A 48 4.29 8.01 -8.11
N LEU A 49 4.30 8.58 -9.31
CA LEU A 49 3.54 8.08 -10.44
C LEU A 49 4.11 6.73 -10.92
N ILE A 50 5.42 6.64 -11.11
CA ILE A 50 6.08 5.40 -11.54
C ILE A 50 5.96 4.33 -10.45
N TRP A 51 6.40 4.66 -9.23
CA TRP A 51 6.40 3.72 -8.12
C TRP A 51 4.97 3.28 -7.75
N GLY A 52 4.03 4.22 -7.65
CA GLY A 52 2.64 3.94 -7.30
C GLY A 52 1.92 3.11 -8.35
N THR A 53 2.23 3.31 -9.64
CA THR A 53 1.69 2.49 -10.72
C THR A 53 2.25 1.08 -10.67
N LEU A 54 3.58 0.91 -10.55
CA LEU A 54 4.18 -0.43 -10.46
C LEU A 54 3.68 -1.19 -9.23
N PHE A 55 3.62 -0.52 -8.08
CA PHE A 55 3.20 -1.11 -6.83
C PHE A 55 1.70 -1.40 -6.79
N GLY A 56 0.87 -0.45 -7.23
CA GLY A 56 -0.58 -0.56 -7.21
C GLY A 56 -1.14 -1.46 -8.30
N CYS A 57 -0.57 -1.43 -9.51
CA CYS A 57 -1.09 -2.22 -10.64
C CYS A 57 -0.43 -3.60 -10.74
N GLY A 58 0.74 -3.82 -10.12
CA GLY A 58 1.42 -5.13 -10.12
C GLY A 58 0.50 -6.31 -9.74
N PRO A 59 -0.33 -6.21 -8.68
CA PRO A 59 -1.25 -7.27 -8.30
C PRO A 59 -2.36 -7.57 -9.32
N LEU A 60 -2.62 -6.71 -10.30
CA LEU A 60 -3.60 -7.00 -11.37
C LEU A 60 -3.22 -8.27 -12.14
N ALA A 61 -1.93 -8.59 -12.24
CA ALA A 61 -1.45 -9.84 -12.83
C ALA A 61 -2.11 -11.08 -12.20
N ILE A 62 -2.37 -11.05 -10.89
CA ILE A 62 -3.06 -12.12 -10.16
C ILE A 62 -4.53 -12.22 -10.62
N GLY A 63 -5.16 -11.10 -10.97
CA GLY A 63 -6.54 -11.10 -11.45
C GLY A 63 -6.72 -11.61 -12.87
N PHE A 64 -5.66 -11.66 -13.67
CA PHE A 64 -5.69 -12.23 -15.02
C PHE A 64 -5.54 -13.76 -15.04
N ASP A 65 -5.28 -14.39 -13.90
CA ASP A 65 -5.22 -15.85 -13.79
C ASP A 65 -6.62 -16.47 -14.05
N PRO A 66 -6.77 -17.33 -15.07
CA PRO A 66 -8.04 -17.96 -15.42
C PRO A 66 -8.65 -18.83 -14.31
N GLN A 67 -7.85 -19.24 -13.32
CA GLN A 67 -8.30 -20.02 -12.17
C GLN A 67 -9.03 -19.16 -11.13
N ARG A 68 -9.00 -17.83 -11.27
CA ARG A 68 -9.66 -16.91 -10.33
C ARG A 68 -11.14 -16.73 -10.65
N PRO A 69 -11.96 -16.43 -9.63
CA PRO A 69 -13.35 -16.07 -9.88
C PRO A 69 -13.46 -14.88 -10.83
N VAL A 70 -14.45 -14.92 -11.73
CA VAL A 70 -14.67 -13.87 -12.76
C VAL A 70 -14.81 -12.46 -12.15
N TRP A 71 -15.30 -12.35 -10.91
CA TRP A 71 -15.44 -11.08 -10.21
C TRP A 71 -14.13 -10.50 -9.67
N PHE A 72 -13.05 -11.29 -9.61
CA PHE A 72 -11.83 -10.94 -8.88
C PHE A 72 -11.07 -9.78 -9.53
N LEU A 73 -10.90 -9.80 -10.85
CA LEU A 73 -10.28 -8.69 -11.58
C LEU A 73 -11.13 -7.41 -11.54
N PRO A 74 -12.46 -7.45 -11.84
CA PRO A 74 -13.33 -6.29 -11.65
C PRO A 74 -13.26 -5.70 -10.23
N ALA A 75 -13.17 -6.54 -9.19
CA ALA A 75 -13.06 -6.07 -7.81
C ALA A 75 -11.74 -5.32 -7.58
N GLN A 76 -10.60 -5.86 -8.05
CA GLN A 76 -9.31 -5.18 -7.95
C GLN A 76 -9.29 -3.84 -8.67
N VAL A 77 -9.77 -3.81 -9.93
CA VAL A 77 -9.86 -2.57 -10.73
C VAL A 77 -10.74 -1.56 -10.00
N THR A 78 -11.89 -1.99 -9.47
CA THR A 78 -12.79 -1.12 -8.71
C THR A 78 -12.10 -0.51 -7.50
N ILE A 79 -11.40 -1.33 -6.69
CA ILE A 79 -10.69 -0.87 -5.48
C ILE A 79 -9.60 0.14 -5.85
N TRP A 80 -8.79 -0.16 -6.86
CA TRP A 80 -7.76 0.73 -7.34
C TRP A 80 -8.33 2.06 -7.86
N SER A 81 -9.36 2.02 -8.71
CA SER A 81 -9.99 3.21 -9.28
C SER A 81 -10.64 4.09 -8.23
N VAL A 82 -11.36 3.50 -7.27
CA VAL A 82 -11.98 4.25 -6.16
C VAL A 82 -10.90 4.91 -5.31
N ALA A 83 -9.85 4.16 -4.92
CA ALA A 83 -8.76 4.70 -4.13
C ALA A 83 -8.02 5.84 -4.87
N PHE A 84 -7.81 5.70 -6.18
CA PHE A 84 -7.19 6.72 -7.02
C PHE A 84 -8.04 8.00 -7.08
N ILE A 85 -9.34 7.87 -7.37
CA ILE A 85 -10.26 9.02 -7.45
C ILE A 85 -10.30 9.74 -6.09
N VAL A 86 -10.46 8.97 -5.01
CA VAL A 86 -10.49 9.52 -3.66
C VAL A 86 -9.18 10.25 -3.33
N ALA A 87 -8.03 9.66 -3.66
CA ALA A 87 -6.72 10.26 -3.41
C ALA A 87 -6.46 11.49 -4.29
N ALA A 88 -6.85 11.49 -5.56
CA ALA A 88 -6.59 12.58 -6.50
C ALA A 88 -7.48 13.80 -6.24
N PHE A 89 -8.77 13.59 -5.94
CA PHE A 89 -9.75 14.68 -5.85
C PHE A 89 -10.09 15.09 -4.41
N PHE A 90 -9.96 14.19 -3.44
CA PHE A 90 -10.35 14.45 -2.07
C PHE A 90 -9.15 14.54 -1.12
N GLN A 91 -7.91 14.63 -1.63
CA GLN A 91 -6.69 14.64 -0.82
C GLN A 91 -6.73 15.62 0.35
N ARG A 92 -7.14 16.88 0.11
CA ARG A 92 -7.21 17.90 1.18
C ARG A 92 -8.20 17.52 2.28
N ARG A 93 -9.38 17.00 1.91
CA ARG A 93 -10.41 16.58 2.86
C ARG A 93 -9.96 15.33 3.63
N LEU A 94 -9.34 14.38 2.94
CA LEU A 94 -8.79 13.16 3.54
C LEU A 94 -7.70 13.48 4.56
N LEU A 95 -6.75 14.35 4.19
CA LEU A 95 -5.69 14.78 5.09
C LEU A 95 -6.26 15.55 6.29
N ALA A 96 -7.24 16.45 6.07
CA ALA A 96 -7.87 17.18 7.16
C ALA A 96 -8.62 16.25 8.13
N TRP A 97 -9.34 15.27 7.61
CA TRP A 97 -10.06 14.26 8.40
C TRP A 97 -9.11 13.29 9.13
N ALA A 98 -8.02 12.90 8.49
CA ALA A 98 -7.03 11.99 9.08
C ALA A 98 -6.11 12.70 10.09
N ARG A 99 -5.86 14.01 9.94
CA ARG A 99 -4.96 14.81 10.80
C ARG A 99 -5.16 14.60 12.31
N PRO A 100 -6.39 14.60 12.86
CA PRO A 100 -6.60 14.39 14.30
C PRO A 100 -6.25 12.97 14.78
N LEU A 101 -6.29 11.97 13.89
CA LEU A 101 -6.08 10.56 14.22
C LEU A 101 -4.67 10.06 13.85
N PHE A 102 -4.05 10.66 12.84
CA PHE A 102 -2.79 10.21 12.25
C PHE A 102 -1.68 11.23 12.48
N SER A 103 -0.93 11.02 13.57
CA SER A 103 0.45 11.49 13.61
C SER A 103 1.29 10.66 12.63
N ILE A 104 2.38 11.23 12.09
CA ILE A 104 3.31 10.48 11.22
C ILE A 104 3.78 9.21 11.91
N GLN A 105 4.03 9.27 13.22
CA GLN A 105 4.45 8.13 14.03
C GLN A 105 3.39 7.04 14.05
N THR A 106 2.13 7.41 14.31
CA THR A 106 0.99 6.48 14.27
C THR A 106 0.84 5.86 12.88
N GLY A 107 0.99 6.67 11.82
CA GLY A 107 0.93 6.19 10.43
C GLY A 107 1.98 5.13 10.13
N LEU A 108 3.23 5.36 10.56
CA LEU A 108 4.33 4.39 10.40
C LEU A 108 4.10 3.11 11.20
N ILE A 109 3.62 3.22 12.45
CA ILE A 109 3.29 2.05 13.28
C ILE A 109 2.19 1.23 12.63
N VAL A 110 1.10 1.85 12.20
CA VAL A 110 -0.03 1.14 11.58
C VAL A 110 0.41 0.51 10.25
N LEU A 111 1.07 1.27 9.38
CA LEU A 111 1.53 0.77 8.09
C LEU A 111 2.53 -0.38 8.25
N GLY A 112 3.54 -0.20 9.08
CA GLY A 112 4.54 -1.24 9.36
C GLY A 112 3.92 -2.48 9.98
N GLY A 113 2.98 -2.32 10.90
CA GLY A 113 2.26 -3.43 11.54
C GLY A 113 1.43 -4.24 10.54
N VAL A 114 0.71 -3.57 9.64
CA VAL A 114 -0.04 -4.22 8.57
C VAL A 114 0.89 -5.01 7.64
N PHE A 115 2.00 -4.40 7.18
CA PHE A 115 2.96 -5.09 6.31
C PHE A 115 3.63 -6.29 7.01
N MET A 116 3.94 -6.15 8.28
CA MET A 116 4.52 -7.23 9.09
C MET A 116 3.54 -8.40 9.23
N LEU A 117 2.29 -8.14 9.60
CA LEU A 117 1.24 -9.17 9.69
C LEU A 117 0.99 -9.83 8.33
N ALA A 118 0.86 -9.02 7.28
CA ALA A 118 0.62 -9.49 5.92
C ALA A 118 1.78 -10.38 5.42
N GLY A 119 3.04 -9.99 5.69
CA GLY A 119 4.22 -10.80 5.39
C GLY A 119 4.26 -12.12 6.14
N VAL A 120 3.98 -12.12 7.45
CA VAL A 120 3.92 -13.35 8.25
C VAL A 120 2.84 -14.30 7.73
N ILE A 121 1.63 -13.79 7.44
CA ILE A 121 0.54 -14.62 6.93
C ILE A 121 0.87 -15.16 5.54
N ALA A 122 1.31 -14.30 4.61
CA ALA A 122 1.66 -14.71 3.25
C ALA A 122 2.79 -15.75 3.25
N GLY A 123 3.85 -15.54 4.04
CA GLY A 123 4.95 -16.50 4.20
C GLY A 123 4.48 -17.82 4.80
N SER A 124 3.66 -17.78 5.86
CA SER A 124 3.13 -18.98 6.51
C SER A 124 2.24 -19.82 5.60
N VAL A 125 1.48 -19.18 4.71
CA VAL A 125 0.66 -19.87 3.72
C VAL A 125 1.52 -20.45 2.60
N ALA A 126 2.48 -19.69 2.08
CA ALA A 126 3.35 -20.15 1.00
C ALA A 126 4.27 -21.31 1.43
N LEU A 127 4.67 -21.37 2.71
CA LEU A 127 5.42 -22.50 3.28
C LEU A 127 4.67 -23.84 3.25
N LYS A 128 3.33 -23.80 3.15
CA LYS A 128 2.50 -25.02 3.09
C LYS A 128 2.35 -25.59 1.69
N ASN A 129 2.76 -24.84 0.65
CA ASN A 129 2.74 -25.32 -0.72
C ASN A 129 4.11 -25.92 -1.06
N GLU A 130 4.16 -27.24 -1.23
CA GLU A 130 5.37 -27.96 -1.63
C GLU A 130 5.87 -27.39 -2.97
N GLY A 131 7.11 -26.89 -2.99
CA GLY A 131 7.73 -26.25 -4.15
C GLY A 131 7.82 -24.71 -4.12
N ALA A 132 7.20 -24.04 -3.16
CA ALA A 132 7.20 -22.56 -3.08
C ALA A 132 8.06 -21.97 -1.94
N LEU A 133 8.93 -22.76 -1.31
CA LEU A 133 9.73 -22.38 -0.13
C LEU A 133 10.52 -21.08 -0.31
N LEU A 134 11.22 -20.94 -1.44
CA LEU A 134 12.01 -19.75 -1.73
C LEU A 134 11.13 -18.50 -1.86
N THR A 135 10.01 -18.61 -2.58
CA THR A 135 9.03 -17.53 -2.72
C THR A 135 8.38 -17.19 -1.39
N ALA A 136 8.07 -18.19 -0.56
CA ALA A 136 7.52 -18.03 0.78
C ALA A 136 8.46 -17.24 1.71
N LEU A 137 9.73 -17.61 1.70
CA LEU A 137 10.77 -16.92 2.48
C LEU A 137 11.02 -15.52 1.93
N LEU A 138 11.12 -15.34 0.63
CA LEU A 138 11.36 -14.02 0.03
C LEU A 138 10.19 -13.08 0.29
N VAL A 139 8.96 -13.48 0.01
CA VAL A 139 7.78 -12.63 0.25
C VAL A 139 7.59 -12.42 1.74
N GLY A 140 7.59 -13.49 2.55
CA GLY A 140 7.37 -13.38 3.99
C GLY A 140 8.44 -12.56 4.71
N ALA A 141 9.73 -12.80 4.40
CA ALA A 141 10.83 -12.07 5.02
C ALA A 141 10.94 -10.63 4.49
N VAL A 142 10.75 -10.38 3.20
CA VAL A 142 10.83 -9.00 2.67
C VAL A 142 9.70 -8.15 3.22
N PHE A 143 8.44 -8.60 3.15
CA PHE A 143 7.32 -7.85 3.69
C PHE A 143 7.36 -7.77 5.22
N GLY A 144 7.73 -8.87 5.88
CA GLY A 144 7.92 -8.93 7.33
C GLY A 144 8.98 -7.96 7.84
N MET A 145 10.18 -7.98 7.25
CA MET A 145 11.29 -7.13 7.68
C MET A 145 11.08 -5.66 7.30
N ILE A 146 10.57 -5.36 6.10
CA ILE A 146 10.24 -3.99 5.72
C ILE A 146 9.16 -3.44 6.66
N GLY A 147 8.10 -4.21 6.89
CA GLY A 147 7.03 -3.85 7.84
C GLY A 147 7.57 -3.60 9.24
N PHE A 148 8.42 -4.50 9.75
CA PHE A 148 9.07 -4.36 11.05
C PHE A 148 9.96 -3.12 11.15
N GLY A 149 10.76 -2.82 10.12
CA GLY A 149 11.59 -1.63 10.09
C GLY A 149 10.78 -0.33 10.13
N ILE A 150 9.72 -0.24 9.32
CA ILE A 150 8.78 0.90 9.31
C ILE A 150 8.10 1.03 10.68
N PHE A 151 7.66 -0.09 11.25
CA PHE A 151 7.01 -0.14 12.56
C PHE A 151 7.94 0.37 13.67
N LEU A 152 9.16 -0.16 13.73
CA LEU A 152 10.16 0.25 14.73
C LEU A 152 10.50 1.74 14.59
N LEU A 153 10.65 2.24 13.37
CA LEU A 153 10.94 3.65 13.13
C LEU A 153 9.80 4.54 13.66
N GLY A 154 8.54 4.16 13.40
CA GLY A 154 7.38 4.83 13.97
C GLY A 154 7.34 4.77 15.51
N LEU A 155 7.61 3.59 16.08
CA LEU A 155 7.63 3.38 17.53
C LEU A 155 8.72 4.20 18.22
N VAL A 156 9.95 4.20 17.69
CA VAL A 156 11.07 4.98 18.23
C VAL A 156 10.77 6.47 18.19
N GLN A 157 10.21 6.99 17.10
CA GLN A 157 9.82 8.39 17.01
C GLN A 157 8.71 8.74 18.01
N LEU A 158 7.74 7.84 18.21
CA LEU A 158 6.68 8.03 19.19
C LEU A 158 7.25 8.08 20.62
N LEU A 159 8.11 7.14 20.98
CA LEU A 159 8.76 7.08 22.29
C LEU A 159 9.64 8.31 22.55
N ARG A 160 10.36 8.81 21.55
CA ARG A 160 11.14 10.06 21.66
C ARG A 160 10.25 11.26 21.95
N LYS A 161 9.06 11.33 21.36
CA LYS A 161 8.09 12.41 21.62
C LYS A 161 7.60 12.44 23.07
N PHE A 162 7.52 11.29 23.74
CA PHE A 162 7.12 11.19 25.15
C PHE A 162 8.28 11.43 26.15
N ARG A 163 9.53 11.44 25.67
CA ARG A 163 10.72 11.73 26.50
C ARG A 163 11.16 13.19 26.45
N ALA A 164 10.62 13.97 25.51
CA ALA A 164 10.86 15.41 25.36
C ALA A 164 9.72 16.18 26.03
#